data_AF-A0A8I0H5X9-F1
#
_entry.id   AF-A0A8I0H5X9-F1
#
_cell.length_a   1.000
_cell.length_b   1.000
_cell.length_c   1.000
_cell.angle_alpha   90.00
_cell.angle_beta   90.00
_cell.angle_gamma   90.00
#
_symmetry.space_group_name_H-M   'P 1'
#
loop_
_entity.id
_entity.type
_entity.pdbx_description
1 polymer ?
#
loop_
_entity_poly.entity_id
_entity_poly.type
_entity_poly.pdbx_seq_one_letter_code
_entity_poly.pdbx_strand_id
1 'polypeptide(L)'
;DEDARADRSPGEFYQLDFEMSFATQEDVFAVAEEVLSATFSEFSDKQVSPAPFRRITYKEAMLTYGSDKPDLRNPLVIKELSDLFVDSDFKP
;
A
#
# COMPACT_ATOMS: atom_id res chain seq x y z
N ASP A 1 11.20 -10.92 -20.60
CA ASP A 1 9.78 -10.63 -20.43
C ASP A 1 9.36 -11.34 -19.15
N GLU A 2 8.75 -10.59 -18.23
CA GLU A 2 8.42 -11.11 -16.91
C GLU A 2 7.24 -12.06 -16.97
N ASP A 3 7.22 -13.10 -16.13
CA ASP A 3 6.12 -14.06 -16.14
C ASP A 3 4.78 -13.40 -15.79
N ALA A 4 3.76 -13.76 -16.57
CA ALA A 4 2.38 -13.44 -16.25
C ALA A 4 1.98 -13.96 -14.86
N ARG A 5 1.17 -13.17 -14.17
CA ARG A 5 0.50 -13.49 -12.91
C ARG A 5 -0.94 -13.00 -13.01
N ALA A 6 -1.79 -13.32 -12.04
CA ALA A 6 -3.20 -12.94 -12.07
C ALA A 6 -3.43 -11.42 -12.22
N ASP A 7 -2.49 -10.61 -11.74
CA ASP A 7 -2.46 -9.15 -11.80
C ASP A 7 -1.40 -8.59 -12.77
N ARG A 8 -0.72 -9.45 -13.55
CA ARG A 8 0.34 -9.05 -14.49
C ARG A 8 0.01 -9.57 -15.89
N SER A 9 -0.45 -8.66 -16.75
CA SER A 9 -0.62 -8.93 -18.19
C SER A 9 0.75 -9.10 -18.85
N PRO A 10 1.03 -10.22 -19.52
CA PRO A 10 2.24 -10.35 -20.33
C PRO A 10 2.11 -9.48 -21.59
N GLY A 11 3.08 -8.60 -21.81
CA GLY A 11 3.12 -7.70 -22.96
C GLY A 11 2.59 -6.30 -22.64
N GLU A 12 1.29 -6.05 -22.86
CA GLU A 12 0.72 -4.70 -22.87
C GLU A 12 -0.21 -4.45 -21.67
N PHE A 13 -0.07 -3.26 -21.09
CA PHE A 13 -0.93 -2.72 -20.04
C PHE A 13 -0.96 -1.19 -20.11
N TYR A 14 -1.99 -0.58 -19.52
CA TYR A 14 -2.17 0.86 -19.52
C TYR A 14 -1.64 1.47 -18.23
N GLN A 15 -1.00 2.64 -18.34
CA GLN A 15 -0.59 3.47 -17.21
C GLN A 15 -1.18 4.87 -17.39
N LEU A 16 -1.56 5.49 -16.27
CA LEU A 16 -1.80 6.93 -16.21
C LEU A 16 -0.49 7.59 -15.78
N ASP A 17 0.23 8.16 -16.74
CA ASP A 17 1.52 8.80 -16.54
C ASP A 17 1.36 10.30 -16.31
N PHE A 18 2.04 10.87 -15.31
CA PHE A 18 2.04 12.31 -15.04
C PHE A 18 3.33 12.74 -14.33
N GLU A 19 3.75 13.97 -14.62
CA GLU A 19 4.99 14.57 -14.10
C GLU A 19 4.69 16.03 -13.68
N MET A 20 5.36 16.52 -12.63
CA MET A 20 5.15 17.86 -12.10
C MET A 20 6.48 18.60 -11.89
N SER A 21 6.61 19.81 -12.42
CA SER A 21 7.80 20.64 -12.25
C SER A 21 7.74 21.45 -10.94
N PHE A 22 8.87 21.55 -10.24
CA PHE A 22 9.02 22.30 -8.98
C PHE A 22 8.05 21.86 -7.86
N ALA A 23 7.56 20.62 -7.93
CA ALA A 23 6.66 20.05 -6.95
C ALA A 23 7.41 19.38 -5.79
N THR A 24 6.80 19.42 -4.61
CA THR A 24 7.17 18.56 -3.49
C THR A 24 6.44 17.21 -3.58
N GLN A 25 6.84 16.25 -2.76
CA GLN A 25 6.13 14.97 -2.66
C GLN A 25 4.66 15.15 -2.25
N GLU A 26 4.36 16.12 -1.38
CA GLU A 26 3.00 16.39 -0.93
C GLU A 26 2.11 16.91 -2.06
N ASP A 27 2.66 17.72 -2.97
CA ASP A 27 1.92 18.23 -4.13
C ASP A 27 1.52 17.09 -5.06
N VAL A 28 2.44 16.14 -5.30
CA VAL A 28 2.20 14.94 -6.11
C VAL A 28 1.13 14.04 -5.46
N PHE A 29 1.22 13.83 -4.15
CA PHE A 29 0.24 13.03 -3.42
C PHE A 29 -1.15 13.66 -3.43
N ALA A 30 -1.25 14.98 -3.25
CA ALA A 30 -2.53 15.68 -3.28
C ALA A 30 -3.25 15.48 -4.63
N VAL A 31 -2.53 15.62 -5.75
CA VAL A 31 -3.08 15.39 -7.09
C VAL A 31 -3.48 13.92 -7.28
N ALA A 32 -2.64 12.98 -6.86
CA ALA A 32 -2.95 11.55 -6.98
C ALA A 32 -4.19 11.16 -6.14
N GLU A 33 -4.31 11.66 -4.91
CA GLU A 33 -5.46 11.43 -4.02
C GLU A 33 -6.76 12.01 -4.60
N GLU A 34 -6.70 13.20 -5.22
CA GLU A 34 -7.83 13.81 -5.92
C GLU A 34 -8.28 12.96 -7.11
N VAL A 35 -7.35 12.57 -7.98
CA VAL A 35 -7.64 11.74 -9.17
C VAL A 35 -8.27 10.41 -8.77
N LEU A 36 -7.70 9.72 -7.78
CA LEU A 36 -8.22 8.45 -7.30
C LEU A 36 -9.62 8.61 -6.69
N SER A 37 -9.81 9.59 -5.80
CA SER A 37 -11.09 9.83 -5.14
C SER A 37 -12.20 10.19 -6.14
N ALA A 38 -11.90 11.08 -7.10
CA ALA A 38 -12.84 11.49 -8.13
C ALA A 38 -13.20 10.33 -9.06
N THR A 39 -12.22 9.52 -9.48
CA THR A 39 -12.44 8.35 -10.34
C THR A 39 -13.37 7.34 -9.69
N PHE A 40 -13.13 6.99 -8.42
CA PHE A 40 -14.01 6.06 -7.73
C PHE A 40 -15.40 6.64 -7.50
N SER A 41 -15.52 7.93 -7.17
CA SER A 41 -16.82 8.58 -6.93
C SER A 41 -17.67 8.69 -8.19
N GLU A 42 -17.05 8.93 -9.36
CA GLU A 42 -17.75 9.06 -10.64
C GLU A 42 -18.18 7.69 -11.19
N PHE A 43 -17.30 6.69 -11.09
CA PHE A 43 -17.48 5.41 -11.79
C PHE A 43 -17.87 4.24 -10.87
N SER A 44 -18.07 4.46 -9.57
CA SER A 44 -18.41 3.40 -8.61
C SER A 44 -19.17 3.89 -7.38
N ASP A 45 -20.03 3.04 -6.82
CA ASP A 45 -20.66 3.29 -5.51
C ASP A 45 -19.82 2.74 -4.33
N LYS A 46 -18.59 2.28 -4.59
CA LYS A 46 -17.72 1.71 -3.56
C LYS A 46 -17.23 2.79 -2.61
N GLN A 47 -17.30 2.50 -1.32
CA GLN A 47 -16.66 3.32 -0.30
C GLN A 47 -15.14 3.24 -0.43
N VAL A 48 -14.51 4.40 -0.54
CA VAL A 48 -13.05 4.56 -0.57
C VAL A 48 -12.63 5.38 0.65
N SER A 49 -11.43 5.14 1.15
CA SER A 49 -10.86 5.95 2.22
C SER A 49 -10.90 7.44 1.84
N PRO A 50 -11.32 8.35 2.74
CA PRO A 50 -11.26 9.77 2.45
C PRO A 50 -9.80 10.25 2.37
N ALA A 51 -9.56 11.26 1.53
CA ALA A 51 -8.30 11.98 1.55
C ALA A 51 -8.18 12.84 2.84
N PRO A 52 -6.97 13.04 3.39
CA PRO A 52 -5.72 12.43 2.94
C PRO A 52 -5.66 10.94 3.28
N PHE A 53 -5.11 10.13 2.38
CA PHE A 53 -5.04 8.69 2.60
C PHE A 53 -4.09 8.38 3.76
N ARG A 54 -4.37 7.29 4.48
CA ARG A 54 -3.48 6.82 5.55
C ARG A 54 -2.12 6.49 4.96
N ARG A 55 -1.08 7.18 5.45
CA ARG A 55 0.32 6.91 5.09
C ARG A 55 0.95 6.01 6.14
N ILE A 56 1.65 4.98 5.65
CA ILE A 56 2.35 4.01 6.48
C ILE A 56 3.77 3.94 5.92
N THR A 57 4.77 4.11 6.78
CA THR A 57 6.15 3.97 6.32
C THR A 57 6.40 2.53 5.90
N TYR A 58 7.32 2.31 4.95
CA TYR A 58 7.70 0.94 4.54
C TYR A 58 8.08 0.06 5.75
N LYS A 59 8.86 0.61 6.70
CA LYS A 59 9.27 -0.12 7.90
C LYS A 59 8.08 -0.55 8.76
N GLU A 60 7.12 0.34 8.98
CA GLU A 60 5.90 0.01 9.74
C GLU A 60 5.02 -0.99 9.00
N ALA A 61 4.89 -0.85 7.68
CA ALA A 61 4.09 -1.75 6.84
C ALA A 61 4.63 -3.19 6.93
N MET A 62 5.95 -3.34 6.77
CA MET A 62 6.61 -4.64 6.88
C MET A 62 6.54 -5.21 8.30
N LEU A 63 6.79 -4.40 9.34
CA LEU A 63 6.78 -4.88 10.73
C LEU A 63 5.37 -5.27 11.21
N THR A 64 4.36 -4.50 10.82
CA THR A 64 2.99 -4.65 11.32
C THR A 64 2.16 -5.62 10.47
N TYR A 65 2.38 -5.66 9.16
CA TYR A 65 1.52 -6.39 8.22
C TYR A 65 2.28 -7.40 7.36
N GLY A 66 3.62 -7.40 7.38
CA GLY A 66 4.43 -8.33 6.59
C GLY A 66 4.37 -8.05 5.08
N SER A 67 3.87 -6.88 4.68
CA SER A 67 3.71 -6.49 3.27
C SER A 67 3.83 -4.98 3.13
N ASP A 68 4.46 -4.55 2.04
CA ASP A 68 4.53 -3.15 1.60
C ASP A 68 3.26 -2.67 0.88
N LYS A 69 2.31 -3.58 0.63
CA LYS A 69 0.96 -3.32 0.11
C LYS A 69 -0.12 -3.96 1.00
N PRO A 70 -0.21 -3.56 2.28
CA PRO A 70 -1.07 -4.23 3.25
C PRO A 70 -2.55 -4.06 2.93
N ASP A 71 -3.32 -5.16 3.05
CA ASP A 71 -4.79 -5.08 3.04
C ASP A 71 -5.29 -4.64 4.42
N LEU A 72 -5.59 -3.36 4.56
CA LEU A 72 -6.05 -2.76 5.82
C LEU A 72 -7.47 -3.16 6.23
N ARG A 73 -8.20 -3.91 5.39
CA ARG A 73 -9.51 -4.46 5.75
C ARG A 73 -9.38 -5.72 6.59
N ASN A 74 -8.21 -6.37 6.54
CA ASN A 74 -7.89 -7.50 7.41
C ASN A 74 -7.48 -6.96 8.80
N PRO A 75 -8.18 -7.35 9.89
CA PRO A 75 -7.88 -6.85 11.23
C PRO A 75 -6.60 -7.45 11.84
N LEU A 76 -6.04 -8.51 11.25
CA LEU A 76 -4.86 -9.19 11.79
C LEU A 76 -3.61 -8.33 11.63
N VAL A 77 -2.78 -8.31 12.68
CA VAL A 77 -1.49 -7.63 12.72
C VAL A 77 -0.42 -8.56 13.29
N ILE A 78 0.79 -8.42 12.78
CA ILE A 78 1.98 -9.10 13.31
C ILE A 78 2.34 -8.49 14.66
N LYS A 79 2.71 -9.34 15.61
CA LYS A 79 3.22 -8.94 16.92
C LYS A 79 4.61 -9.54 17.10
N GLU A 80 5.53 -8.65 17.46
CA GLU A 80 6.87 -9.00 17.90
C GLU A 80 6.74 -9.66 19.29
N LEU A 81 7.34 -10.84 19.46
CA LEU A 81 7.29 -11.62 20.71
C LEU A 81 8.68 -12.06 21.17
N SER A 82 9.76 -11.66 20.50
CA SER A 82 11.12 -12.14 20.76
C SER A 82 11.52 -11.95 22.22
N ASP A 83 11.13 -10.83 22.83
CA ASP A 83 11.42 -10.53 24.24
C ASP A 83 10.86 -11.59 25.20
N LEU A 84 9.76 -12.27 24.85
CA LEU A 84 9.16 -13.33 25.68
C LEU A 84 9.95 -14.65 25.64
N PHE A 85 10.78 -14.84 24.62
CA PHE A 85 11.50 -16.08 24.38
C PHE A 85 13.00 -15.99 24.68
N VAL A 86 13.49 -14.85 25.20
CA VAL A 86 14.91 -14.63 25.52
C VAL A 86 15.46 -15.71 26.46
N ASP A 87 14.69 -16.08 27.48
CA ASP A 87 15.07 -17.09 28.47
C ASP A 87 14.44 -18.48 28.19
N SER A 88 14.01 -18.72 26.95
CA SER A 88 13.38 -19.98 26.58
C SER A 88 14.41 -21.11 26.50
N ASP A 89 14.11 -22.24 27.16
CA ASP A 89 14.88 -23.48 27.04
C ASP A 89 14.67 -24.20 25.69
N PHE A 90 13.77 -23.68 24.84
CA PHE A 90 13.51 -24.23 23.51
C PHE A 90 14.68 -23.91 22.57
N LYS A 91 15.49 -24.93 22.28
CA LYS A 91 16.66 -24.83 21.40
C LYS A 91 16.25 -24.63 19.93
N PRO A 92 17.12 -24.02 19.10
CA PRO A 92 16.90 -23.84 17.66
C PRO A 92 16.69 -25.15 16.90
#